data_AF-A0A0M1JZH6-F1
#
_entry.id   AF-A0A0M1JZH6-F1
#
_cell.length_a   1.000
_cell.length_b   1.000
_cell.length_c   1.000
_cell.angle_alpha   90.00
_cell.angle_beta   90.00
_cell.angle_gamma   90.00
#
_symmetry.space_group_name_H-M   'P 1'
#
loop_
_entity.id
_entity.type
_entity.pdbx_description
1 polymer ?
#
loop_
_entity_poly.entity_id
_entity_poly.type
_entity_poly.pdbx_seq_one_letter_code
_entity_poly.pdbx_strand_id
1 'polypeptide(L)'
;MLSDYVTGVVWSSDGKTLAASSAAGEVILWQGNNSISILQEPIESSIDCLSFSHDGKYLAAGGQNGQVKIWYLPTKELVTTLENAPAWVDQLAWSCSCHQLAFSLGRSVQVWDLDTQAVVTTLNFEASSVFSLAWHPIAAYLAIAGYQGVKIWCGEDWHDDPYLLSIPSASQAIAWSPDGKYLACGNLDQTLAVVEWGNPHPWVMRGFPGKVRSLAWSNLKTVLGAPLLAAASTQSAIVWEKQWQEADGWEAWELEGHTETVTAIAFSPDRFLLASASEDGRVCLWDSAEELVQILSGADDGFSCLAWQPQGQFLAAGGQNGELLIWAKSIAGQGFG
;
A
#
# COMPACT_ATOMS: atom_id res chain seq x y z
N MET A 1 -5.50 -21.93 2.37
CA MET A 1 -6.60 -20.98 2.14
C MET A 1 -6.92 -20.36 3.48
N LEU A 2 -7.13 -19.06 3.52
CA LEU A 2 -7.66 -18.37 4.69
C LEU A 2 -9.17 -18.66 4.80
N SER A 3 -9.74 -18.38 5.97
CA SER A 3 -11.12 -18.74 6.31
C SER A 3 -12.16 -17.78 5.71
N ASP A 4 -11.72 -16.62 5.23
CA ASP A 4 -12.54 -15.57 4.59
C ASP A 4 -11.64 -14.79 3.61
N TYR A 5 -12.16 -13.76 2.93
CA TYR A 5 -11.41 -12.98 1.95
C TYR A 5 -10.12 -12.42 2.53
N VAL A 6 -9.08 -12.40 1.69
CA VAL A 6 -7.77 -11.88 2.05
C VAL A 6 -7.85 -10.36 2.10
N THR A 7 -7.45 -9.74 3.20
CA THR A 7 -7.54 -8.28 3.39
C THR A 7 -6.24 -7.59 3.05
N GLY A 8 -5.10 -8.28 3.16
CA GLY A 8 -3.79 -7.71 2.87
C GLY A 8 -2.74 -8.77 2.59
N VAL A 9 -1.81 -8.44 1.70
CA VAL A 9 -0.59 -9.20 1.43
C VAL A 9 0.59 -8.25 1.41
N VAL A 10 1.64 -8.56 2.16
CA VAL A 10 2.85 -7.72 2.23
C VAL A 10 4.09 -8.60 2.27
N TRP A 11 5.16 -8.15 1.62
CA TRP A 11 6.46 -8.82 1.67
C TRP A 11 7.38 -8.13 2.69
N SER A 12 8.16 -8.93 3.41
CA SER A 12 9.28 -8.46 4.21
C SER A 12 10.31 -7.73 3.34
N SER A 13 11.06 -6.79 3.91
CA SER A 13 12.05 -5.98 3.18
C SER A 13 13.16 -6.83 2.54
N ASP A 14 13.49 -7.98 3.14
CA ASP A 14 14.44 -8.94 2.57
C ASP A 14 13.81 -9.89 1.54
N GLY A 15 12.49 -9.83 1.36
CA GLY A 15 11.70 -10.63 0.43
C GLY A 15 11.59 -12.11 0.75
N LYS A 16 12.07 -12.59 1.90
CA LYS A 16 12.05 -14.02 2.24
C LYS A 16 10.72 -14.49 2.81
N THR A 17 9.96 -13.58 3.40
CA THR A 17 8.67 -13.87 4.03
C THR A 17 7.59 -12.99 3.40
N LEU A 18 6.48 -13.62 3.04
CA LEU A 18 5.21 -12.97 2.71
C LEU A 18 4.29 -13.10 3.94
N ALA A 19 3.63 -12.03 4.35
CA ALA A 19 2.54 -12.09 5.31
C ALA A 19 1.20 -11.87 4.59
N ALA A 20 0.16 -12.54 5.06
CA ALA A 20 -1.20 -12.35 4.60
C ALA A 20 -2.17 -12.31 5.78
N SER A 21 -3.25 -11.53 5.63
CA SER A 21 -4.33 -11.40 6.61
C SER A 21 -5.70 -11.64 5.99
N SER A 22 -6.70 -11.94 6.81
CA SER A 22 -8.08 -12.15 6.36
C SER A 22 -9.11 -11.38 7.15
N ALA A 23 -10.33 -11.32 6.61
CA ALA A 23 -11.50 -10.77 7.28
C ALA A 23 -12.00 -11.62 8.46
N ALA A 24 -11.62 -12.90 8.49
CA ALA A 24 -11.77 -13.76 9.67
C ALA A 24 -10.66 -13.51 10.72
N GLY A 25 -9.81 -12.51 10.51
CA GLY A 25 -8.81 -12.06 11.47
C GLY A 25 -7.57 -12.95 11.57
N GLU A 26 -7.31 -13.80 10.58
CA GLU A 26 -6.09 -14.61 10.54
C GLU A 26 -4.88 -13.74 10.19
N VAL A 27 -3.71 -14.15 10.68
CA VAL A 27 -2.41 -13.65 10.20
C VAL A 27 -1.51 -14.84 9.95
N ILE A 28 -1.09 -15.01 8.71
CA ILE A 28 -0.23 -16.11 8.28
C ILE A 28 1.06 -15.58 7.65
N LEU A 29 2.10 -16.40 7.70
CA LEU A 29 3.34 -16.21 6.99
C LEU A 29 3.49 -17.31 5.95
N TRP A 30 3.88 -16.94 4.75
CA TRP A 30 4.41 -17.84 3.74
C TRP A 30 5.92 -17.61 3.61
N GLN A 31 6.66 -18.71 3.60
CA GLN A 31 8.09 -18.76 3.30
C GLN A 31 8.28 -19.79 2.18
N GLY A 32 9.35 -19.65 1.38
CA GLY A 32 9.61 -20.49 0.22
C GLY A 32 9.43 -22.00 0.48
N ASN A 33 9.16 -22.76 -0.60
CA ASN A 33 8.77 -24.18 -0.57
C ASN A 33 7.37 -24.44 0.03
N ASN A 34 6.42 -23.50 -0.13
CA ASN A 34 5.04 -23.63 0.35
C ASN A 34 4.92 -23.87 1.87
N SER A 35 5.88 -23.35 2.65
CA SER A 35 5.81 -23.41 4.10
C SER A 35 4.89 -22.29 4.61
N ILE A 36 3.80 -22.67 5.27
CA ILE A 36 2.87 -21.74 5.90
C ILE A 36 3.02 -21.84 7.41
N SER A 37 3.09 -20.69 8.09
CA SER A 37 3.05 -20.59 9.55
C SER A 37 1.91 -19.67 9.96
N ILE A 38 1.13 -20.07 10.95
CA ILE A 38 0.02 -19.26 11.47
C ILE A 38 0.55 -18.47 12.67
N LEU A 39 0.46 -17.14 12.63
CA LEU A 39 0.77 -16.26 13.77
C LEU A 39 -0.48 -15.95 14.60
N GLN A 40 -1.63 -15.93 13.94
CA GLN A 40 -2.93 -15.73 14.58
C GLN A 40 -3.99 -16.58 13.87
N GLU A 41 -4.66 -17.42 14.65
CA GLU A 41 -5.85 -18.17 14.25
C GLU A 41 -7.05 -17.22 14.05
N PRO A 42 -8.11 -17.64 13.33
CA PRO A 42 -9.30 -16.82 13.13
C PRO A 42 -9.89 -16.26 14.43
N ILE A 43 -10.35 -15.01 14.36
CA ILE A 43 -11.05 -14.29 15.43
C ILE A 43 -12.33 -13.63 14.87
N GLU A 44 -13.25 -13.23 15.73
CA GLU A 44 -14.54 -12.62 15.32
C GLU A 44 -14.41 -11.16 14.80
N SER A 45 -13.25 -10.78 14.27
CA SER A 45 -12.99 -9.42 13.77
C SER A 45 -11.91 -9.42 12.69
N SER A 46 -12.08 -8.61 11.64
CA SER A 46 -11.11 -8.49 10.56
C SER A 46 -9.75 -7.96 11.02
N ILE A 47 -8.67 -8.43 10.38
CA ILE A 47 -7.37 -7.76 10.33
C ILE A 47 -7.31 -7.03 8.99
N ASP A 48 -7.23 -5.71 9.00
CA ASP A 48 -7.40 -4.89 7.81
C ASP A 48 -6.09 -4.38 7.22
N CYS A 49 -5.01 -4.35 8.01
CA CYS A 49 -3.72 -3.84 7.57
C CYS A 49 -2.53 -4.61 8.17
N LEU A 50 -1.44 -4.66 7.40
CA LEU A 50 -0.19 -5.34 7.73
C LEU A 50 1.00 -4.46 7.32
N SER A 51 2.10 -4.52 8.07
CA SER A 51 3.34 -3.86 7.70
C SER A 51 4.54 -4.50 8.38
N PHE A 52 5.63 -4.66 7.63
CA PHE A 52 6.92 -5.08 8.16
C PHE A 52 7.76 -3.88 8.60
N SER A 53 8.54 -4.06 9.67
CA SER A 53 9.59 -3.10 10.04
C SER A 53 10.62 -2.95 8.93
N HIS A 54 11.31 -1.82 8.87
CA HIS A 54 12.34 -1.56 7.86
C HIS A 54 13.43 -2.65 7.82
N ASP A 55 13.78 -3.22 8.98
CA ASP A 55 14.76 -4.30 9.10
C ASP A 55 14.20 -5.71 8.81
N GLY A 56 12.89 -5.80 8.53
CA GLY A 56 12.20 -7.04 8.18
C GLY A 56 12.05 -8.04 9.34
N LYS A 57 12.36 -7.65 10.58
CA LYS A 57 12.30 -8.56 11.74
C LYS A 57 10.97 -8.55 12.48
N TYR A 58 10.18 -7.50 12.32
CA TYR A 58 8.89 -7.36 12.99
C TYR A 58 7.77 -7.24 11.98
N LEU A 59 6.65 -7.87 12.28
CA LEU A 59 5.38 -7.70 11.56
C LEU A 59 4.39 -7.06 12.52
N ALA A 60 3.71 -6.00 12.06
CA ALA A 60 2.56 -5.42 12.74
C ALA A 60 1.28 -5.75 11.98
N ALA A 61 0.21 -6.03 12.71
CA ALA A 61 -1.14 -6.21 12.17
C ALA A 61 -2.15 -5.42 12.99
N GLY A 62 -3.13 -4.82 12.31
CA GLY A 62 -4.22 -4.05 12.92
C GLY A 62 -5.55 -4.32 12.23
N GLY A 63 -6.67 -4.08 12.91
CA GLY A 63 -7.99 -4.25 12.32
C GLY A 63 -9.16 -3.75 13.18
N GLN A 64 -10.34 -4.34 12.96
CA GLN A 64 -11.63 -3.88 13.49
C GLN A 64 -11.75 -3.93 15.02
N ASN A 65 -11.01 -4.80 15.69
CA ASN A 65 -11.03 -4.86 17.15
C ASN A 65 -10.20 -3.76 17.83
N GLY A 66 -9.48 -2.95 17.05
CA GLY A 66 -8.62 -1.86 17.53
C GLY A 66 -7.30 -2.31 18.14
N GLN A 67 -6.98 -3.61 18.07
CA GLN A 67 -5.69 -4.12 18.53
C GLN A 67 -4.63 -3.92 17.45
N VAL A 68 -3.45 -3.46 17.85
CA VAL A 68 -2.24 -3.57 17.03
C VAL A 68 -1.34 -4.63 17.64
N LYS A 69 -1.17 -5.74 16.93
CA LYS A 69 -0.30 -6.83 17.37
C LYS A 69 1.02 -6.79 16.63
N ILE A 70 2.11 -7.04 17.36
CA ILE A 70 3.46 -6.99 16.81
C ILE A 70 4.18 -8.30 17.15
N TRP A 71 4.67 -9.00 16.13
CA TRP A 71 5.41 -10.24 16.27
C TRP A 71 6.88 -10.06 15.89
N TYR A 72 7.77 -10.76 16.59
CA TYR A 72 9.17 -10.90 16.22
C TYR A 72 9.34 -12.14 15.35
N LEU A 73 9.58 -11.95 14.06
CA LEU A 73 9.52 -13.01 13.06
C LEU A 73 10.55 -14.13 13.20
N PRO A 74 11.80 -13.88 13.66
CA PRO A 74 12.77 -14.94 13.83
C PRO A 74 12.31 -16.03 14.81
N THR A 75 11.59 -15.67 15.88
CA THR A 75 11.00 -16.64 16.84
C THR A 75 9.50 -16.86 16.64
N LYS A 76 8.84 -16.00 15.87
CA LYS A 76 7.38 -15.95 15.67
C LYS A 76 6.60 -15.65 16.95
N GLU A 77 7.27 -15.08 17.95
CA GLU A 77 6.66 -14.74 19.23
C GLU A 77 5.97 -13.37 19.15
N LEU A 78 4.84 -13.26 19.83
CA LEU A 78 4.15 -11.98 20.02
C LEU A 78 4.96 -11.12 20.98
N VAL A 79 5.38 -9.94 20.52
CA VAL A 79 6.14 -8.96 21.31
C VAL A 79 5.20 -8.15 22.18
N THR A 80 4.13 -7.61 21.58
CA THR A 80 3.16 -6.77 22.29
C THR A 80 1.83 -6.71 21.55
N THR A 81 0.79 -6.33 22.30
CA THR A 81 -0.53 -5.94 21.80
C THR A 81 -0.84 -4.54 22.31
N LEU A 82 -1.05 -3.59 21.41
CA LEU A 82 -1.52 -2.25 21.73
C LEU A 82 -3.05 -2.26 21.69
N GLU A 83 -3.68 -1.99 22.83
CA GLU A 83 -5.14 -2.03 22.99
C GLU A 83 -5.74 -0.64 22.75
N ASN A 84 -6.39 -0.44 21.60
CA ASN A 84 -6.98 0.85 21.22
C ASN A 84 -8.49 0.79 20.93
N ALA A 85 -9.15 -0.29 21.34
CA ALA A 85 -10.59 -0.43 21.23
C ALA A 85 -11.32 0.76 21.91
N PRO A 86 -12.44 1.24 21.36
CA PRO A 86 -13.19 0.67 20.23
C PRO A 86 -12.80 1.23 18.85
N ALA A 87 -11.69 1.98 18.73
CA ALA A 87 -11.29 2.57 17.46
C ALA A 87 -10.68 1.49 16.55
N TRP A 88 -11.14 1.40 15.30
CA TRP A 88 -10.56 0.49 14.30
C TRP A 88 -9.17 0.98 13.90
N VAL A 89 -8.30 0.01 13.57
CA VAL A 89 -6.99 0.26 12.98
C VAL A 89 -7.03 -0.23 11.53
N ASP A 90 -7.32 0.68 10.61
CA ASP A 90 -7.46 0.41 9.18
C ASP A 90 -6.25 0.84 8.35
N GLN A 91 -5.32 1.58 8.94
CA GLN A 91 -4.06 2.00 8.33
C GLN A 91 -2.92 1.81 9.32
N LEU A 92 -1.81 1.22 8.87
CA LEU A 92 -0.61 1.06 9.68
C LEU A 92 0.64 1.07 8.79
N ALA A 93 1.71 1.71 9.24
CA ALA A 93 2.99 1.73 8.53
C ALA A 93 4.18 1.91 9.47
N TRP A 94 5.19 1.07 9.31
CA TRP A 94 6.49 1.26 9.94
C TRP A 94 7.27 2.40 9.28
N SER A 95 8.04 3.13 10.09
CA SER A 95 9.04 4.07 9.60
C SER A 95 10.10 3.34 8.77
N CYS A 96 10.60 4.03 7.75
CA CYS A 96 11.63 3.52 6.84
C CYS A 96 13.03 3.44 7.47
N SER A 97 13.23 4.08 8.62
CA SER A 97 14.57 4.30 9.20
C SER A 97 14.72 3.91 10.67
N CYS A 98 13.61 3.75 11.40
CA CYS A 98 13.60 3.42 12.81
C CYS A 98 12.41 2.52 13.18
N HIS A 99 12.38 2.00 14.40
CA HIS A 99 11.30 1.15 14.88
C HIS A 99 10.08 1.93 15.40
N GLN A 100 9.73 3.01 14.72
CA GLN A 100 8.45 3.71 14.95
C GLN A 100 7.37 3.14 14.05
N LEU A 101 6.20 2.88 14.62
CA LEU A 101 5.01 2.40 13.95
C LEU A 101 3.92 3.47 14.07
N ALA A 102 3.43 3.94 12.92
CA ALA A 102 2.27 4.82 12.85
C ALA A 102 1.02 4.00 12.53
N PHE A 103 -0.09 4.26 13.22
CA PHE A 103 -1.36 3.60 12.96
C PHE A 103 -2.55 4.53 13.22
N SER A 104 -3.62 4.36 12.43
CA SER A 104 -4.85 5.14 12.53
C SER A 104 -5.73 4.68 13.71
N LEU A 105 -6.38 5.65 14.34
CA LEU A 105 -7.40 5.48 15.38
C LEU A 105 -8.53 6.49 15.13
N GLY A 106 -9.37 6.20 14.14
CA GLY A 106 -10.49 7.06 13.74
C GLY A 106 -10.05 8.45 13.25
N ARG A 107 -10.03 9.43 14.16
CA ARG A 107 -9.64 10.83 13.87
C ARG A 107 -8.25 11.20 14.39
N SER A 108 -7.43 10.21 14.68
CA SER A 108 -6.06 10.42 15.14
C SER A 108 -5.13 9.37 14.56
N VAL A 109 -3.84 9.68 14.53
CA VAL A 109 -2.78 8.69 14.31
C VAL A 109 -1.92 8.63 15.56
N GLN A 110 -1.67 7.43 16.06
CA GLN A 110 -0.66 7.22 17.09
C GLN A 110 0.65 6.80 16.44
N VAL A 111 1.75 7.33 16.97
CA VAL A 111 3.10 6.86 16.67
C VAL A 111 3.64 6.20 17.91
N TRP A 112 3.94 4.92 17.81
CA TRP A 112 4.49 4.09 18.88
C TRP A 112 5.90 3.64 18.53
N ASP A 113 6.78 3.60 19.52
CA ASP A 113 8.18 3.20 19.35
C ASP A 113 8.44 1.86 20.01
N LEU A 114 9.00 0.92 19.23
CA LEU A 114 9.27 -0.45 19.67
C LEU A 114 10.36 -0.54 20.73
N ASP A 115 11.40 0.29 20.60
CA ASP A 115 12.59 0.21 21.45
C ASP A 115 12.27 0.69 22.87
N THR A 116 11.43 1.73 22.98
CA THR A 116 10.95 2.28 24.25
C THR A 116 9.63 1.65 24.73
N GLN A 117 8.95 0.92 23.85
CA GLN A 117 7.60 0.37 24.05
C GLN A 117 6.55 1.41 24.49
N ALA A 118 6.69 2.65 24.00
CA ALA A 118 5.84 3.76 24.41
C ALA A 118 5.24 4.48 23.21
N VAL A 119 4.08 5.11 23.43
CA VAL A 119 3.51 6.06 22.48
C VAL A 119 4.39 7.31 22.48
N VAL A 120 4.96 7.63 21.31
CA VAL A 120 5.79 8.82 21.08
C VAL A 120 4.91 10.05 20.96
N THR A 121 3.84 9.96 20.16
CA THR A 121 2.90 11.08 19.96
C THR A 121 1.52 10.58 19.51
N THR A 122 0.53 11.47 19.62
CA THR A 122 -0.82 11.30 19.04
C THR A 122 -1.15 12.53 18.21
N LEU A 123 -1.33 12.32 16.90
CA LEU A 123 -1.56 13.34 15.90
C LEU A 123 -3.05 13.46 15.62
N ASN A 124 -3.66 14.57 16.01
CA ASN A 124 -5.10 14.76 15.91
C ASN A 124 -5.54 15.33 14.55
N PHE A 125 -6.58 14.74 14.00
CA PHE A 125 -7.34 15.21 12.84
C PHE A 125 -8.76 15.56 13.29
N GLU A 126 -8.92 16.57 14.14
CA GLU A 126 -10.24 16.90 14.73
C GLU A 126 -11.34 17.16 13.68
N ALA A 127 -10.95 17.70 12.52
CA ALA A 127 -11.85 18.00 11.41
C ALA A 127 -12.20 16.77 10.54
N SER A 128 -11.55 15.60 10.72
CA SER A 128 -11.75 14.45 9.84
C SER A 128 -11.31 13.08 10.36
N SER A 129 -11.88 12.01 9.80
CA SER A 129 -11.27 10.69 9.85
C SER A 129 -9.96 10.65 9.06
N VAL A 130 -9.02 9.85 9.53
CA VAL A 130 -7.80 9.51 8.79
C VAL A 130 -8.17 8.52 7.70
N PHE A 131 -7.79 8.81 6.44
CA PHE A 131 -8.07 7.91 5.32
C PHE A 131 -6.86 7.08 4.90
N SER A 132 -5.67 7.68 4.96
CA SER A 132 -4.43 7.02 4.56
C SER A 132 -3.24 7.69 5.24
N LEU A 133 -2.18 6.92 5.48
CA LEU A 133 -0.92 7.41 6.02
C LEU A 133 0.25 6.77 5.25
N ALA A 134 1.34 7.52 5.11
CA ALA A 134 2.54 7.03 4.43
C ALA A 134 3.79 7.73 4.97
N TRP A 135 4.77 6.94 5.40
CA TRP A 135 6.10 7.43 5.69
C TRP A 135 6.82 7.80 4.39
N HIS A 136 7.53 8.92 4.42
CA HIS A 136 8.45 9.28 3.37
C HIS A 136 9.58 8.22 3.30
N PRO A 137 9.96 7.73 2.11
CA PRO A 137 10.77 6.51 1.99
C PRO A 137 12.23 6.67 2.40
N ILE A 138 12.73 7.91 2.48
CA ILE A 138 14.15 8.22 2.74
C ILE A 138 14.33 9.07 4.01
N ALA A 139 13.31 9.83 4.38
CA ALA A 139 13.41 10.87 5.40
C ALA A 139 12.34 10.60 6.45
N ALA A 140 12.58 11.02 7.68
CA ALA A 140 11.65 10.83 8.77
C ALA A 140 10.50 11.84 8.66
N TYR A 141 9.64 11.71 7.65
CA TYR A 141 8.40 12.47 7.52
C TYR A 141 7.22 11.51 7.42
N LEU A 142 6.14 11.82 8.13
CA LEU A 142 4.89 11.05 8.08
C LEU A 142 3.81 11.91 7.43
N ALA A 143 3.35 11.50 6.25
CA ALA A 143 2.18 12.09 5.61
C ALA A 143 0.91 11.38 6.06
N ILE A 144 -0.13 12.16 6.38
CA ILE A 144 -1.44 11.65 6.76
C ILE A 144 -2.50 12.42 5.98
N ALA A 145 -3.40 11.69 5.33
CA ALA A 145 -4.49 12.21 4.53
C ALA A 145 -5.81 12.18 5.28
N GLY A 146 -6.60 13.25 5.14
CA GLY A 146 -7.96 13.36 5.65
C GLY A 146 -8.81 14.35 4.86
N TYR A 147 -9.98 14.70 5.39
CA TYR A 147 -10.81 15.79 4.89
C TYR A 147 -10.09 17.12 5.16
N GLN A 148 -9.87 17.92 4.10
CA GLN A 148 -9.07 19.15 4.03
C GLN A 148 -7.58 18.99 3.68
N GLY A 149 -7.17 17.82 3.18
CA GLY A 149 -5.88 17.63 2.51
C GLY A 149 -4.93 16.72 3.26
N VAL A 150 -3.64 16.87 2.98
CA VAL A 150 -2.57 16.04 3.54
C VAL A 150 -1.74 16.89 4.50
N LYS A 151 -1.55 16.40 5.71
CA LYS A 151 -0.66 16.99 6.71
C LYS A 151 0.59 16.12 6.82
N ILE A 152 1.76 16.75 6.93
CA ILE A 152 3.04 16.04 6.95
C ILE A 152 3.86 16.49 8.15
N TRP A 153 4.19 15.56 9.04
CA TRP A 153 4.95 15.82 10.26
C TRP A 153 6.40 15.38 10.12
N CYS A 154 7.30 16.12 10.77
CA CYS A 154 8.67 15.67 11.00
C CYS A 154 8.66 14.59 12.10
N GLY A 155 9.18 13.41 11.79
CA GLY A 155 9.31 12.29 12.72
C GLY A 155 10.48 12.41 13.69
N GLU A 156 11.39 13.36 13.46
CA GLU A 156 12.46 13.72 14.40
C GLU A 156 11.99 14.72 15.47
N ASP A 157 10.98 15.54 15.15
CA ASP A 157 10.35 16.46 16.10
C ASP A 157 8.83 16.53 15.89
N TRP A 158 8.10 15.78 16.71
CA TRP A 158 6.64 15.72 16.66
C TRP A 158 5.92 16.96 17.22
N HIS A 159 6.64 17.91 17.83
CA HIS A 159 6.07 19.12 18.38
C HIS A 159 5.99 20.26 17.35
N ASP A 160 6.73 20.14 16.25
CA ASP A 160 6.67 21.10 15.15
C ASP A 160 5.32 21.02 14.42
N ASP A 161 4.88 22.18 13.92
CA ASP A 161 3.67 22.27 13.12
C ASP A 161 3.83 21.46 11.81
N PRO A 162 2.79 20.70 11.40
CA PRO A 162 2.86 19.94 10.17
C PRO A 162 2.88 20.85 8.95
N TYR A 163 3.58 20.42 7.91
CA TYR A 163 3.40 20.98 6.57
C TYR A 163 2.00 20.64 6.06
N LEU A 164 1.27 21.66 5.63
CA LEU A 164 -0.07 21.52 5.08
C LEU A 164 0.01 21.51 3.55
N LEU A 165 -0.34 20.39 2.93
CA LEU A 165 -0.52 20.30 1.49
C LEU A 165 -1.98 20.57 1.14
N SER A 166 -2.19 21.65 0.39
CA SER A 166 -3.50 22.03 -0.12
C SER A 166 -3.91 21.11 -1.27
N ILE A 167 -4.66 20.05 -0.96
CA ILE A 167 -5.23 19.13 -1.93
C ILE A 167 -6.69 19.51 -2.20
N PRO A 168 -7.19 19.43 -3.46
CA PRO A 168 -8.54 19.89 -3.81
C PRO A 168 -9.69 19.18 -3.09
N SER A 169 -9.47 17.95 -2.62
CA SER A 169 -10.47 17.09 -2.00
C SER A 169 -9.79 16.13 -1.01
N ALA A 170 -10.59 15.42 -0.22
CA ALA A 170 -10.07 14.39 0.68
C ALA A 170 -9.40 13.26 -0.11
N SER A 171 -8.19 12.90 0.30
CA SER A 171 -7.41 11.85 -0.35
C SER A 171 -7.68 10.51 0.33
N GLN A 172 -8.23 9.56 -0.42
CA GLN A 172 -8.51 8.20 0.05
C GLN A 172 -7.24 7.34 0.08
N ALA A 173 -6.31 7.59 -0.84
CA ALA A 173 -5.03 6.92 -0.92
C ALA A 173 -3.92 7.94 -1.11
N ILE A 174 -2.80 7.75 -0.40
CA ILE A 174 -1.57 8.51 -0.65
C ILE A 174 -0.39 7.55 -0.85
N ALA A 175 0.55 7.94 -1.70
CA ALA A 175 1.76 7.15 -1.94
C ALA A 175 2.94 8.06 -2.31
N TRP A 176 4.05 7.90 -1.59
CA TRP A 176 5.33 8.52 -1.95
C TRP A 176 5.97 7.79 -3.13
N SER A 177 6.60 8.54 -4.04
CA SER A 177 7.49 7.96 -5.03
C SER A 177 8.71 7.36 -4.31
N PRO A 178 9.32 6.28 -4.83
CA PRO A 178 10.43 5.59 -4.15
C PRO A 178 11.66 6.46 -3.87
N ASP A 179 11.85 7.52 -4.67
CA ASP A 179 12.91 8.51 -4.46
C ASP A 179 12.52 9.64 -3.49
N GLY A 180 11.32 9.58 -2.90
CA GLY A 180 10.78 10.59 -1.98
C GLY A 180 10.43 11.93 -2.64
N LYS A 181 10.59 12.04 -3.95
CA LYS A 181 10.47 13.31 -4.65
C LYS A 181 9.02 13.75 -4.85
N TYR A 182 8.08 12.82 -4.96
CA TYR A 182 6.68 13.09 -5.25
C TYR A 182 5.76 12.40 -4.27
N LEU A 183 4.66 13.06 -3.91
CA LEU A 183 3.53 12.47 -3.19
C LEU A 183 2.31 12.46 -4.10
N ALA A 184 1.80 11.28 -4.43
CA ALA A 184 0.52 11.10 -5.10
C ALA A 184 -0.61 11.00 -4.08
N CYS A 185 -1.75 11.61 -4.42
CA CYS A 185 -2.95 11.70 -3.60
C CYS A 185 -4.19 11.40 -4.46
N GLY A 186 -4.77 10.21 -4.29
CA GLY A 186 -5.98 9.78 -4.98
C GLY A 186 -7.20 10.32 -4.24
N ASN A 187 -7.97 11.19 -4.88
CA ASN A 187 -9.01 11.99 -4.21
C ASN A 187 -10.42 11.44 -4.44
N LEU A 188 -11.32 11.73 -3.49
CA LEU A 188 -12.72 11.31 -3.56
C LEU A 188 -13.53 12.00 -4.69
N ASP A 189 -13.02 13.10 -5.26
CA ASP A 189 -13.65 13.86 -6.34
C ASP A 189 -13.22 13.41 -7.75
N GLN A 190 -12.69 12.19 -7.88
CA GLN A 190 -12.22 11.61 -9.15
C GLN A 190 -11.04 12.37 -9.74
N THR A 191 -10.22 12.99 -8.89
CA THR A 191 -8.95 13.61 -9.26
C THR A 191 -7.79 12.86 -8.60
N LEU A 192 -6.61 13.03 -9.19
CA LEU A 192 -5.35 12.61 -8.62
C LEU A 192 -4.48 13.87 -8.50
N ALA A 193 -4.00 14.16 -7.30
CA ALA A 193 -3.03 15.22 -7.11
C ALA A 193 -1.63 14.63 -6.95
N VAL A 194 -0.64 15.23 -7.62
CA VAL A 194 0.78 14.93 -7.38
C VAL A 194 1.45 16.19 -6.89
N VAL A 195 2.22 16.09 -5.83
CA VAL A 195 2.99 17.19 -5.26
C VAL A 195 4.46 16.83 -5.29
N GLU A 196 5.31 17.71 -5.83
CA GLU A 196 6.76 17.58 -5.68
C GLU A 196 7.16 18.06 -4.28
N TRP A 197 7.98 17.28 -3.58
CA TRP A 197 8.40 17.59 -2.23
C TRP A 197 9.14 18.94 -2.19
N GLY A 198 8.73 19.81 -1.25
CA GLY A 198 9.22 21.18 -1.15
C GLY A 198 8.58 22.19 -2.12
N ASN A 199 7.69 21.75 -3.02
CA ASN A 199 6.92 22.61 -3.91
C ASN A 199 5.42 22.59 -3.50
N PRO A 200 4.83 23.73 -3.14
CA PRO A 200 3.44 23.77 -2.66
C PRO A 200 2.40 23.64 -3.78
N HIS A 201 2.79 23.61 -5.05
CA HIS A 201 1.86 23.60 -6.18
C HIS A 201 1.60 22.17 -6.67
N PRO A 202 0.43 21.58 -6.38
CA PRO A 202 0.08 20.27 -6.91
C PRO A 202 -0.23 20.33 -8.41
N TRP A 203 0.20 19.30 -9.16
CA TRP A 203 -0.46 18.94 -10.41
C TRP A 203 -1.79 18.25 -10.07
N VAL A 204 -2.88 18.69 -10.69
CA VAL A 204 -4.20 18.08 -10.52
C VAL A 204 -4.60 17.37 -11.81
N MET A 205 -4.46 16.05 -11.79
CA MET A 205 -4.79 15.14 -12.88
C MET A 205 -6.28 14.77 -12.83
N ARG A 206 -6.92 14.74 -13.99
CA ARG A 206 -8.37 14.52 -14.16
C ARG A 206 -8.62 13.48 -15.25
N GLY A 207 -9.86 13.01 -15.34
CA GLY A 207 -10.28 12.03 -16.36
C GLY A 207 -10.51 10.62 -15.81
N PHE A 208 -10.45 10.42 -14.50
CA PHE A 208 -10.74 9.13 -13.89
C PHE A 208 -12.25 8.81 -14.02
N PRO A 209 -12.62 7.63 -14.53
CA PRO A 209 -14.03 7.22 -14.66
C PRO A 209 -14.73 7.00 -13.31
N GLY A 210 -13.97 6.98 -12.20
CA GLY A 210 -14.51 6.89 -10.85
C GLY A 210 -13.47 7.16 -9.78
N LYS A 211 -13.69 6.60 -8.59
CA LYS A 211 -12.81 6.78 -7.43
C LYS A 211 -11.45 6.13 -7.69
N VAL A 212 -10.37 6.86 -7.40
CA VAL A 212 -9.01 6.34 -7.38
C VAL A 212 -8.82 5.54 -6.10
N ARG A 213 -8.70 4.21 -6.22
CA ARG A 213 -8.69 3.28 -5.08
C ARG A 213 -7.28 2.85 -4.66
N SER A 214 -6.38 2.74 -5.63
CA SER A 214 -5.02 2.25 -5.43
C SER A 214 -4.06 3.07 -6.28
N LEU A 215 -2.86 3.30 -5.74
CA LEU A 215 -1.78 4.08 -6.36
C LEU A 215 -0.52 3.22 -6.34
N ALA A 216 0.23 3.21 -7.44
CA ALA A 216 1.51 2.55 -7.51
C ALA A 216 2.51 3.42 -8.26
N TRP A 217 3.67 3.65 -7.65
CA TRP A 217 4.82 4.24 -8.31
C TRP A 217 5.74 3.14 -8.83
N SER A 218 6.33 3.35 -10.00
CA SER A 218 7.45 2.53 -10.44
C SER A 218 8.73 2.85 -9.67
N ASN A 219 9.56 1.83 -9.44
CA ASN A 219 10.88 2.00 -8.82
C ASN A 219 11.91 2.61 -9.78
N LEU A 220 11.68 2.44 -11.08
CA LEU A 220 12.52 2.98 -12.13
C LEU A 220 12.05 4.37 -12.54
N LYS A 221 12.99 5.19 -12.99
CA LYS A 221 12.71 6.48 -13.61
C LYS A 221 12.67 6.30 -15.11
N THR A 222 11.73 6.98 -15.76
CA THR A 222 11.72 7.03 -17.22
C THR A 222 12.88 7.88 -17.72
N VAL A 223 13.04 7.96 -19.05
CA VAL A 223 14.02 8.84 -19.68
C VAL A 223 13.80 10.32 -19.34
N LEU A 224 12.60 10.68 -18.88
CA LEU A 224 12.22 12.03 -18.45
C LEU A 224 12.61 12.32 -16.99
N GLY A 225 13.14 11.33 -16.27
CA GLY A 225 13.72 11.50 -14.94
C GLY A 225 12.75 11.43 -13.77
N ALA A 226 11.48 11.07 -14.01
CA ALA A 226 10.48 10.78 -12.99
C ALA A 226 10.01 9.32 -13.09
N PRO A 227 9.57 8.71 -11.99
CA PRO A 227 8.90 7.41 -12.05
C PRO A 227 7.51 7.54 -12.68
N LEU A 228 7.05 6.47 -13.33
CA LEU A 228 5.66 6.30 -13.72
C LEU A 228 4.77 6.19 -12.47
N LEU A 229 3.57 6.77 -12.56
CA LEU A 229 2.50 6.66 -11.58
C LEU A 229 1.30 5.95 -12.20
N ALA A 230 0.90 4.82 -11.65
CA ALA A 230 -0.34 4.15 -11.99
C ALA A 230 -1.40 4.39 -10.92
N ALA A 231 -2.65 4.53 -11.35
CA ALA A 231 -3.80 4.72 -10.48
C ALA A 231 -4.95 3.82 -10.94
N ALA A 232 -5.47 2.99 -10.04
CA ALA A 232 -6.61 2.13 -10.30
C ALA A 232 -7.93 2.91 -10.11
N SER A 233 -8.77 2.94 -11.13
CA SER A 233 -10.08 3.59 -11.11
C SER A 233 -11.09 2.76 -11.90
N THR A 234 -12.17 2.35 -11.22
CA THR A 234 -13.21 1.48 -11.77
C THR A 234 -12.59 0.23 -12.41
N GLN A 235 -12.79 -0.03 -13.70
CA GLN A 235 -12.33 -1.21 -14.43
C GLN A 235 -10.96 -1.02 -15.08
N SER A 236 -10.35 0.16 -14.95
CA SER A 236 -9.12 0.51 -15.66
C SER A 236 -8.02 0.92 -14.69
N ALA A 237 -6.78 0.77 -15.13
CA ALA A 237 -5.63 1.46 -14.56
C ALA A 237 -5.22 2.60 -15.50
N ILE A 238 -5.00 3.79 -14.95
CA ILE A 238 -4.50 4.94 -15.71
C ILE A 238 -3.05 5.18 -15.29
N VAL A 239 -2.15 5.21 -16.26
CA VAL A 239 -0.72 5.44 -16.05
C VAL A 239 -0.37 6.85 -16.46
N TRP A 240 0.50 7.50 -15.70
CA TRP A 240 0.95 8.86 -15.89
C TRP A 240 2.47 8.94 -15.96
N GLU A 241 2.98 9.75 -16.89
CA GLU A 241 4.40 10.08 -17.03
C GLU A 241 4.62 11.60 -17.00
N LYS A 242 5.61 12.06 -16.20
CA LYS A 242 5.95 13.49 -16.11
C LYS A 242 6.67 13.95 -17.37
N GLN A 243 6.21 15.05 -17.95
CA GLN A 243 6.80 15.66 -19.14
C GLN A 243 7.99 16.57 -18.82
N TRP A 244 8.83 16.84 -19.83
CA TRP A 244 10.02 17.69 -19.70
C TRP A 244 9.70 19.11 -19.25
N GLN A 245 8.70 19.73 -19.88
CA GLN A 245 8.29 21.07 -19.52
C GLN A 245 7.26 21.01 -18.41
N GLU A 246 7.44 21.86 -17.41
CA GLU A 246 6.52 21.95 -16.29
C GLU A 246 5.08 22.29 -16.71
N ALA A 247 4.93 23.06 -17.79
CA ALA A 247 3.65 23.45 -18.36
C ALA A 247 2.87 22.27 -18.98
N ASP A 248 3.58 21.24 -19.45
CA ASP A 248 2.97 20.04 -20.03
C ASP A 248 2.53 19.06 -18.93
N GLY A 249 3.09 19.20 -17.73
CA GLY A 249 2.68 18.46 -16.54
C GLY A 249 2.92 16.96 -16.68
N TRP A 250 1.83 16.19 -16.73
CA TRP A 250 1.86 14.74 -16.86
C TRP A 250 0.94 14.29 -18.00
N GLU A 251 1.43 13.35 -18.80
CA GLU A 251 0.65 12.70 -19.85
C GLU A 251 0.12 11.36 -19.35
N ALA A 252 -1.09 10.99 -19.79
CA ALA A 252 -1.77 9.77 -19.36
C ALA A 252 -2.19 8.89 -20.52
N TRP A 253 -2.21 7.59 -20.24
CA TRP A 253 -2.86 6.57 -21.07
C TRP A 253 -3.58 5.55 -20.19
N GLU A 254 -4.56 4.88 -20.79
CA GLU A 254 -5.44 3.94 -20.10
C GLU A 254 -5.07 2.49 -20.45
N LEU A 255 -5.10 1.63 -19.43
CA LEU A 255 -4.91 0.19 -19.55
C LEU A 255 -6.28 -0.50 -19.48
N GLU A 256 -6.79 -0.85 -20.66
CA GLU A 256 -8.07 -1.52 -20.84
C GLU A 256 -7.88 -3.03 -20.93
N GLY A 257 -8.57 -3.80 -20.06
CA GLY A 257 -8.52 -5.26 -20.13
C GLY A 257 -9.31 -5.99 -19.05
N HIS A 258 -9.57 -5.35 -17.91
CA HIS A 258 -10.46 -5.89 -16.89
C HIS A 258 -11.92 -5.63 -17.21
N THR A 259 -12.81 -6.54 -16.80
CA THR A 259 -14.26 -6.41 -16.99
C THR A 259 -14.99 -5.95 -15.73
N GLU A 260 -14.33 -6.00 -14.59
CA GLU A 260 -14.83 -5.57 -13.28
C GLU A 260 -13.79 -4.71 -12.56
N THR A 261 -14.11 -4.23 -11.37
CA THR A 261 -13.29 -3.24 -10.64
C THR A 261 -11.86 -3.71 -10.42
N VAL A 262 -10.87 -2.89 -10.81
CA VAL A 262 -9.47 -3.06 -10.43
C VAL A 262 -9.31 -2.71 -8.95
N THR A 263 -8.96 -3.70 -8.14
CA THR A 263 -8.87 -3.62 -6.69
C THR A 263 -7.48 -3.23 -6.20
N ALA A 264 -6.43 -3.70 -6.88
CA ALA A 264 -5.05 -3.41 -6.53
C ALA A 264 -4.14 -3.33 -7.76
N ILE A 265 -3.13 -2.47 -7.66
CA ILE A 265 -2.08 -2.34 -8.68
C ILE A 265 -0.71 -2.28 -8.01
N ALA A 266 0.32 -2.82 -8.68
CA ALA A 266 1.70 -2.73 -8.20
C ALA A 266 2.70 -2.85 -9.36
N PHE A 267 3.75 -2.03 -9.34
CA PHE A 267 4.87 -2.15 -10.27
C PHE A 267 5.88 -3.21 -9.79
N SER A 268 6.42 -3.97 -10.74
CA SER A 268 7.59 -4.81 -10.50
C SER A 268 8.78 -3.92 -10.12
N PRO A 269 9.65 -4.37 -9.19
CA PRO A 269 10.77 -3.54 -8.73
C PRO A 269 11.90 -3.42 -9.76
N ASP A 270 11.99 -4.32 -10.74
CA ASP A 270 13.12 -4.47 -11.66
C ASP A 270 12.88 -3.92 -13.07
N ARG A 271 11.62 -3.66 -13.46
CA ARG A 271 11.23 -3.18 -14.79
C ARG A 271 9.88 -2.47 -14.74
N PHE A 272 9.50 -1.77 -15.81
CA PHE A 272 8.17 -1.15 -15.95
C PHE A 272 7.05 -2.17 -16.22
N LEU A 273 7.00 -3.27 -15.46
CA LEU A 273 5.91 -4.24 -15.51
C LEU A 273 4.89 -3.87 -14.44
N LEU A 274 3.69 -3.48 -14.86
CA LEU A 274 2.59 -3.25 -13.93
C LEU A 274 1.77 -4.54 -13.78
N ALA A 275 1.39 -4.88 -12.56
CA ALA A 275 0.36 -5.87 -12.29
C ALA A 275 -0.90 -5.17 -11.81
N SER A 276 -2.06 -5.59 -12.32
CA SER A 276 -3.38 -5.13 -11.87
C SER A 276 -4.26 -6.33 -11.51
N ALA A 277 -4.85 -6.32 -10.32
CA ALA A 277 -5.76 -7.35 -9.82
C ALA A 277 -7.19 -6.80 -9.81
N SER A 278 -8.19 -7.65 -10.12
CA SER A 278 -9.58 -7.23 -10.27
C SER A 278 -10.58 -8.22 -9.67
N GLU A 279 -11.79 -7.70 -9.42
CA GLU A 279 -13.00 -8.44 -9.08
C GLU A 279 -13.42 -9.42 -10.21
N ASP A 280 -12.87 -9.31 -11.42
CA ASP A 280 -13.14 -10.24 -12.53
C ASP A 280 -12.40 -11.59 -12.42
N GLY A 281 -11.68 -11.81 -11.32
CA GLY A 281 -10.93 -13.02 -11.03
C GLY A 281 -9.61 -13.13 -11.80
N ARG A 282 -9.10 -12.00 -12.32
CA ARG A 282 -7.84 -11.95 -13.08
C ARG A 282 -6.82 -11.01 -12.45
N VAL A 283 -5.56 -11.37 -12.65
CA VAL A 283 -4.43 -10.44 -12.55
C VAL A 283 -3.86 -10.24 -13.95
N CYS A 284 -3.85 -9.01 -14.44
CA CYS A 284 -3.27 -8.64 -15.73
C CYS A 284 -1.86 -8.09 -15.53
N LEU A 285 -0.92 -8.49 -16.39
CA LEU A 285 0.45 -7.98 -16.43
C LEU A 285 0.67 -7.14 -17.68
N TRP A 286 1.14 -5.92 -17.49
CA TRP A 286 1.30 -4.90 -18.52
C TRP A 286 2.78 -4.58 -18.70
N ASP A 287 3.37 -4.98 -19.82
CA ASP A 287 4.75 -4.65 -20.13
C ASP A 287 4.89 -3.18 -20.53
N SER A 288 5.98 -2.56 -20.08
CA SER A 288 6.17 -1.10 -20.11
C SER A 288 5.01 -0.28 -19.52
N ALA A 289 4.13 -0.92 -18.74
CA ALA A 289 2.84 -0.40 -18.30
C ALA A 289 1.97 0.12 -19.46
N GLU A 290 2.00 -0.58 -20.60
CA GLU A 290 1.24 -0.26 -21.82
C GLU A 290 0.58 -1.51 -22.41
N GLU A 291 1.37 -2.56 -22.68
CA GLU A 291 0.89 -3.74 -23.43
C GLU A 291 0.52 -4.88 -22.49
N LEU A 292 -0.71 -5.41 -22.61
CA LEU A 292 -1.12 -6.61 -21.90
C LEU A 292 -0.35 -7.84 -22.41
N VAL A 293 0.60 -8.34 -21.61
CA VAL A 293 1.45 -9.48 -21.99
C VAL A 293 1.03 -10.80 -21.36
N GLN A 294 0.29 -10.77 -20.24
CA GLN A 294 -0.13 -11.98 -19.56
C GLN A 294 -1.36 -11.77 -18.68
N ILE A 295 -2.17 -12.82 -18.56
CA ILE A 295 -3.29 -12.91 -17.63
C ILE A 295 -3.05 -14.10 -16.70
N LEU A 296 -3.16 -13.88 -15.39
CA LEU A 296 -3.11 -14.88 -14.35
C LEU A 296 -4.52 -15.03 -13.75
N SER A 297 -4.91 -16.25 -13.42
CA SER A 297 -6.22 -16.58 -12.86
C SER A 297 -6.07 -17.55 -11.69
N GLY A 298 -7.14 -17.72 -10.92
CA GLY A 298 -7.21 -18.72 -9.84
C GLY A 298 -7.97 -18.28 -8.59
N ALA A 299 -8.65 -17.13 -8.63
CA ALA A 299 -9.65 -16.71 -7.65
C ALA A 299 -10.92 -16.27 -8.41
N ASP A 300 -11.86 -17.18 -8.60
CA ASP A 300 -12.99 -16.99 -9.53
C ASP A 300 -13.94 -15.85 -9.11
N ASP A 301 -14.06 -15.59 -7.81
CA ASP A 301 -14.88 -14.51 -7.25
C ASP A 301 -14.13 -13.18 -7.11
N GLY A 302 -12.90 -13.10 -7.63
CA GLY A 302 -12.12 -11.87 -7.66
C GLY A 302 -10.91 -11.85 -6.73
N PHE A 303 -10.00 -10.91 -7.02
CA PHE A 303 -8.85 -10.57 -6.18
C PHE A 303 -9.11 -9.30 -5.38
N SER A 304 -8.61 -9.25 -4.15
CA SER A 304 -8.76 -8.12 -3.22
C SER A 304 -7.47 -7.33 -3.01
N CYS A 305 -6.30 -7.96 -3.16
CA CYS A 305 -5.00 -7.35 -2.89
C CYS A 305 -3.88 -8.00 -3.70
N LEU A 306 -2.77 -7.29 -3.86
CA LEU A 306 -1.63 -7.66 -4.72
C LEU A 306 -0.33 -7.09 -4.16
N ALA A 307 0.77 -7.86 -4.18
CA ALA A 307 2.09 -7.37 -3.82
C ALA A 307 3.24 -8.09 -4.56
N TRP A 308 4.16 -7.30 -5.12
CA TRP A 308 5.44 -7.78 -5.64
C TRP A 308 6.43 -8.06 -4.52
N GLN A 309 7.20 -9.15 -4.65
CA GLN A 309 8.38 -9.36 -3.81
C GLN A 309 9.43 -8.27 -4.14
N PRO A 310 10.16 -7.72 -3.17
CA PRO A 310 11.16 -6.67 -3.40
C PRO A 310 12.24 -7.00 -4.44
N GLN A 311 12.56 -8.27 -4.67
CA GLN A 311 13.52 -8.72 -5.69
C GLN A 311 12.87 -9.08 -7.05
N GLY A 312 11.54 -8.95 -7.17
CA GLY A 312 10.80 -9.18 -8.40
C GLY A 312 10.69 -10.64 -8.84
N GLN A 313 11.01 -11.61 -7.97
CA GLN A 313 10.93 -13.04 -8.33
C GLN A 313 9.56 -13.66 -8.06
N PHE A 314 8.75 -13.03 -7.21
CA PHE A 314 7.39 -13.49 -6.92
C PHE A 314 6.38 -12.35 -6.97
N LEU A 315 5.16 -12.69 -7.36
CA LEU A 315 3.97 -11.86 -7.28
C LEU A 315 2.95 -12.61 -6.41
N ALA A 316 2.42 -11.95 -5.38
CA ALA A 316 1.39 -12.52 -4.52
C ALA A 316 0.07 -11.78 -4.70
N ALA A 317 -1.05 -12.50 -4.70
CA ALA A 317 -2.39 -11.92 -4.69
C ALA A 317 -3.32 -12.69 -3.75
N GLY A 318 -4.23 -11.96 -3.12
CA GLY A 318 -5.26 -12.49 -2.24
C GLY A 318 -6.64 -12.47 -2.92
N GLY A 319 -7.40 -13.56 -2.78
CA GLY A 319 -8.73 -13.75 -3.35
C GLY A 319 -9.88 -13.46 -2.37
N GLN A 320 -11.09 -13.32 -2.92
CA GLN A 320 -12.32 -13.06 -2.18
C GLN A 320 -12.82 -14.26 -1.35
N ASN A 321 -12.27 -15.47 -1.52
CA ASN A 321 -12.61 -16.64 -0.71
C ASN A 321 -11.40 -17.19 0.07
N GLY A 322 -10.41 -16.34 0.34
CA GLY A 322 -9.23 -16.69 1.13
C GLY A 322 -8.12 -17.39 0.33
N GLU A 323 -8.21 -17.40 -1.01
CA GLU A 323 -7.13 -17.88 -1.86
C GLU A 323 -5.91 -16.98 -1.71
N LEU A 324 -4.74 -17.57 -1.48
CA LEU A 324 -3.46 -16.87 -1.52
C LEU A 324 -2.64 -17.47 -2.66
N LEU A 325 -2.52 -16.73 -3.75
CA LEU A 325 -1.81 -17.16 -4.95
C LEU A 325 -0.44 -16.48 -4.99
N ILE A 326 0.59 -17.27 -5.31
CA ILE A 326 1.97 -16.80 -5.43
C ILE A 326 2.52 -17.36 -6.72
N TRP A 327 2.77 -16.49 -7.69
CA TRP A 327 3.40 -16.84 -8.95
C TRP A 327 4.90 -16.56 -8.86
N ALA A 328 5.70 -17.43 -9.45
CA ALA A 328 7.13 -17.24 -9.58
C ALA A 328 7.48 -16.70 -10.98
N LYS A 329 8.55 -15.92 -11.07
CA LYS A 329 9.12 -15.51 -12.35
C LYS A 329 9.63 -16.76 -13.07
N SER A 330 9.10 -17.06 -14.25
CA SER A 330 9.46 -18.25 -15.02
C SER A 330 9.51 -17.97 -16.51
N ILE A 331 10.44 -18.63 -17.20
CA ILE A 331 10.58 -18.58 -18.66
C ILE A 331 9.78 -19.74 -19.32
N ALA A 332 9.12 -20.61 -18.53
CA ALA A 332 8.26 -21.70 -19.01
C ALA A 332 7.24 -22.15 -17.94
N GLY A 333 5.95 -22.29 -18.30
CA GLY A 333 4.91 -22.90 -17.43
C GLY A 333 4.17 -21.93 -16.50
N GLN A 334 3.57 -22.46 -15.41
CA GLN A 334 2.71 -21.74 -14.43
C GLN A 334 3.49 -20.70 -13.59
N GLY A 335 3.94 -19.62 -14.22
CA GLY A 335 4.60 -18.47 -13.61
C GLY A 335 4.31 -17.18 -14.38
N PHE A 336 5.08 -16.13 -14.14
CA PHE A 336 5.02 -14.90 -14.94
C PHE A 336 6.40 -14.59 -15.56
N GLY A 337 6.44 -13.86 -16.67
CA GLY A 337 7.68 -13.30 -17.19
C GLY A 337 8.02 -13.62 -18.62
#